data_AF-A0A1Y4T7W8-F1
#
_entry.id   AF-A0A1Y4T7W8-F1
#
_cell.length_a   1.000
_cell.length_b   1.000
_cell.length_c   1.000
_cell.angle_alpha   90.00
_cell.angle_beta   90.00
_cell.angle_gamma   90.00
#
_symmetry.space_group_name_H-M   'P 1'
#
loop_
_entity.id
_entity.type
_entity.pdbx_description
1 polymer ?
#
loop_
_entity_poly.entity_id
_entity_poly.type
_entity_poly.pdbx_seq_one_letter_code
_entity_poly.pdbx_strand_id
1 'polypeptide(L)'
;MENENKIPAGAAQQIETEQPDAGYPVTTIHGTPRTRHRSPEEYQDLINRLNRVEGQVRGIRGMVERDAYCPDILFQASAVGKALDSFCKELLAQHIRTCVVDDLEAGRYESVDELVRVIQRLMK
;
A
#
# COMPACT_ATOMS: atom_id res chain seq x y z
N MET A 1 -15.25 8.04 -32.94
CA MET A 1 -15.28 9.14 -31.96
C MET A 1 -15.83 8.56 -30.68
N GLU A 2 -14.88 8.37 -29.76
CA GLU A 2 -14.92 8.15 -28.32
C GLU A 2 -16.07 7.32 -27.72
N ASN A 3 -15.65 6.15 -27.26
CA ASN A 3 -16.38 5.10 -26.59
C ASN A 3 -16.45 5.45 -25.09
N GLU A 4 -17.63 5.79 -24.60
CA GLU A 4 -17.90 6.10 -23.19
C GLU A 4 -17.82 4.80 -22.36
N ASN A 5 -16.62 4.47 -21.89
CA ASN A 5 -16.41 3.34 -21.00
C ASN A 5 -16.89 3.71 -19.58
N LYS A 6 -18.19 3.45 -19.38
CA LYS A 6 -18.93 3.55 -18.13
C LYS A 6 -18.27 2.66 -17.07
N ILE A 7 -17.63 3.26 -16.07
CA ILE A 7 -17.16 2.56 -14.87
C ILE A 7 -18.37 1.91 -14.17
N PRO A 8 -18.41 0.59 -13.95
CA PRO A 8 -19.56 -0.03 -13.30
C PRO A 8 -19.52 0.25 -11.80
N ALA A 9 -20.57 0.91 -11.33
CA ALA A 9 -20.94 0.93 -9.92
C ALA A 9 -21.55 -0.44 -9.55
N GLY A 10 -21.03 -1.07 -8.49
CA GLY A 10 -21.71 -2.18 -7.83
C GLY A 10 -20.82 -3.37 -7.50
N ALA A 11 -20.33 -3.40 -6.26
CA ALA A 11 -20.26 -4.60 -5.42
C ALA A 11 -19.90 -4.18 -3.99
N ALA A 12 -20.82 -3.50 -3.30
CA ALA A 12 -20.77 -3.41 -1.85
C ALA A 12 -21.22 -4.77 -1.29
N GLN A 13 -20.29 -5.73 -1.23
CA GLN A 13 -20.51 -6.96 -0.49
C GLN A 13 -20.29 -6.66 1.00
N GLN A 14 -21.35 -6.93 1.76
CA GLN A 14 -21.38 -6.88 3.21
C GLN A 14 -20.37 -7.89 3.75
N ILE A 15 -19.36 -7.40 4.50
CA ILE A 15 -18.41 -8.25 5.23
C ILE A 15 -18.97 -8.36 6.64
N GLU A 16 -19.41 -9.56 7.00
CA GLU A 16 -19.94 -9.91 8.32
C GLU A 16 -18.87 -9.64 9.39
N THR A 17 -19.31 -9.06 10.50
CA THR A 17 -18.46 -8.65 11.62
C THR A 17 -18.05 -9.85 12.45
N GLU A 18 -16.93 -10.48 12.11
CA GLU A 18 -16.14 -11.27 13.04
C GLU A 18 -15.08 -10.37 13.70
N GLN A 19 -15.01 -10.34 15.03
CA GLN A 19 -13.95 -9.64 15.75
C GLN A 19 -12.61 -10.37 15.53
N PRO A 20 -11.55 -9.74 15.00
CA PRO A 20 -10.24 -10.36 14.98
C PRO A 20 -9.35 -9.75 16.07
N ASP A 21 -8.79 -10.62 16.91
CA ASP A 21 -7.53 -10.31 17.57
C ASP A 21 -6.42 -10.08 16.52
N ALA A 22 -5.46 -9.20 16.86
CA ALA A 22 -4.16 -9.05 16.22
C ALA A 22 -4.03 -9.13 14.67
N GLY A 23 -4.33 -8.03 13.95
CA GLY A 23 -3.61 -7.75 12.69
C GLY A 23 -4.35 -7.10 11.52
N TYR A 24 -4.87 -5.87 11.71
CA TYR A 24 -5.32 -4.92 10.67
C TYR A 24 -6.58 -5.30 9.84
N PRO A 25 -7.51 -4.34 9.65
CA PRO A 25 -7.17 -3.17 8.84
C PRO A 25 -7.58 -1.81 9.44
N VAL A 26 -6.72 -0.79 9.23
CA VAL A 26 -7.07 0.63 9.36
C VAL A 26 -7.89 1.10 8.15
N THR A 27 -8.82 0.27 7.68
CA THR A 27 -9.70 0.59 6.56
C THR A 27 -10.74 1.65 6.92
N THR A 28 -10.77 2.10 8.18
CA THR A 28 -11.99 2.62 8.77
C THR A 28 -11.69 3.75 9.75
N ILE A 29 -12.24 4.95 9.47
CA ILE A 29 -12.40 6.01 10.46
C ILE A 29 -13.88 5.99 10.86
N HIS A 30 -14.20 5.79 12.15
CA HIS A 30 -15.58 5.71 12.67
C HIS A 30 -16.50 4.62 12.08
N GLY A 31 -16.01 3.42 11.77
CA GLY A 31 -16.84 2.37 11.15
C GLY A 31 -17.06 2.51 9.64
N THR A 32 -16.62 3.61 9.00
CA THR A 32 -16.76 3.83 7.55
C THR A 32 -15.49 3.47 6.76
N PRO A 33 -15.57 2.59 5.74
CA PRO A 33 -14.47 2.32 4.83
C PRO A 33 -13.96 3.60 4.15
N ARG A 34 -12.67 3.92 4.30
CA ARG A 34 -12.04 5.03 3.56
C ARG A 34 -11.28 4.49 2.36
N THR A 35 -11.66 4.99 1.19
CA THR A 35 -10.89 4.85 -0.04
C THR A 35 -10.50 6.25 -0.53
N ARG A 36 -9.39 6.34 -1.26
CA ARG A 36 -8.99 7.59 -1.92
C ARG A 36 -8.85 7.38 -3.41
N HIS A 37 -9.32 8.35 -4.17
CA HIS A 37 -8.96 8.49 -5.57
C HIS A 37 -7.55 9.07 -5.66
N ARG A 38 -6.68 8.45 -6.46
CA ARG A 38 -5.29 8.92 -6.67
C ARG A 38 -5.20 9.67 -7.98
N SER A 39 -4.27 10.62 -8.08
CA SER A 39 -3.97 11.20 -9.38
C SER A 39 -3.36 10.12 -10.30
N PRO A 40 -3.45 10.26 -11.64
CA PRO A 40 -2.82 9.33 -12.56
C PRO A 40 -1.30 9.21 -12.34
N GLU A 41 -0.64 10.32 -11.97
CA GLU A 41 0.79 10.35 -11.67
C GLU A 41 1.13 9.57 -10.40
N GLU A 42 0.40 9.79 -9.30
CA GLU A 42 0.58 9.05 -8.04
C GLU A 42 0.35 7.55 -8.25
N TYR A 43 -0.70 7.20 -8.98
CA TYR A 43 -1.03 5.81 -9.32
C TYR A 43 0.12 5.17 -10.11
N GLN A 44 0.59 5.85 -11.16
CA GLN A 44 1.64 5.31 -12.02
C GLN A 44 2.97 5.14 -11.26
N ASP A 45 3.36 6.08 -10.39
CA ASP A 45 4.58 5.95 -9.60
C ASP A 45 4.53 4.74 -8.65
N LEU A 46 3.43 4.59 -7.90
CA LEU A 46 3.24 3.46 -7.00
C LEU A 46 3.25 2.12 -7.75
N ILE A 47 2.53 2.03 -8.87
CA ILE A 47 2.51 0.82 -9.70
C ILE A 47 3.90 0.51 -10.27
N ASN A 48 4.64 1.52 -10.73
CA ASN A 48 6.00 1.31 -11.23
C ASN A 48 6.94 0.75 -10.16
N ARG A 49 6.80 1.18 -8.90
CA ARG A 49 7.59 0.63 -7.77
C ARG A 49 7.22 -0.83 -7.50
N LEU A 50 5.93 -1.14 -7.47
CA LEU A 50 5.44 -2.51 -7.28
C LEU A 50 5.87 -3.45 -8.40
N ASN A 51 5.81 -3.00 -9.66
CA ASN A 51 6.27 -3.79 -10.81
C ASN A 51 7.77 -4.14 -10.70
N ARG A 52 8.60 -3.23 -10.17
CA ARG A 52 10.02 -3.49 -9.92
C ARG A 52 10.19 -4.55 -8.82
N VAL A 53 9.47 -4.42 -7.71
CA VAL A 53 9.47 -5.39 -6.61
C VAL A 53 9.05 -6.77 -7.13
N GLU A 54 7.98 -6.85 -7.91
CA GLU A 54 7.51 -8.10 -8.51
C GLU A 54 8.56 -8.75 -9.41
N GLY A 55 9.22 -7.95 -10.26
CA GLY A 55 10.32 -8.41 -11.10
C GLY A 55 11.49 -8.98 -10.30
N GLN A 56 11.85 -8.34 -9.18
CA GLN A 56 12.90 -8.84 -8.28
C GLN A 56 12.51 -10.16 -7.60
N VAL A 57 11.27 -10.28 -7.10
CA VAL A 57 10.75 -11.53 -6.50
C VAL A 57 10.75 -12.65 -7.54
N ARG A 58 10.35 -12.37 -8.77
CA ARG A 58 10.42 -13.32 -9.88
C ARG A 58 11.86 -13.74 -10.19
N GLY A 59 12.80 -12.80 -10.11
CA GLY A 59 14.24 -13.06 -10.24
C GLY A 59 14.75 -14.03 -9.17
N ILE A 60 14.41 -13.78 -7.90
CA ILE A 60 14.75 -14.66 -6.77
C ILE A 60 14.19 -16.06 -6.98
N ARG A 61 12.92 -16.18 -7.38
CA ARG A 61 12.31 -17.49 -7.70
C ARG A 61 13.15 -18.24 -8.73
N GLY A 62 13.56 -17.57 -9.81
CA GLY A 62 14.42 -18.19 -10.83
C GLY A 62 15.82 -18.54 -10.33
N MET A 63 16.36 -17.84 -9.34
CA MET A 63 17.63 -18.21 -8.70
C MET A 63 17.50 -19.50 -7.90
N VAL A 64 16.40 -19.67 -7.17
CA VAL A 64 16.11 -20.90 -6.43
C VAL A 64 15.90 -22.08 -7.39
N GLU A 65 15.14 -21.90 -8.47
CA GLU A 65 14.90 -22.94 -9.47
C GLU A 65 16.17 -23.42 -10.20
N ARG A 66 17.27 -22.65 -10.15
CA ARG A 66 18.57 -22.98 -10.75
C ARG A 66 19.62 -23.37 -9.71
N ASP A 67 19.23 -23.61 -8.47
CA ASP A 67 20.14 -23.92 -7.35
C ASP A 67 21.30 -22.90 -7.21
N ALA A 68 20.99 -21.60 -7.36
CA ALA A 68 21.97 -20.54 -7.22
C ALA A 68 22.55 -20.46 -5.80
N TYR A 69 23.75 -19.88 -5.68
CA TYR A 69 24.46 -19.81 -4.40
C TYR A 69 23.70 -18.96 -3.37
N CYS A 70 23.60 -19.49 -2.14
CA CYS A 70 22.73 -18.94 -1.10
C CYS A 70 22.99 -17.45 -0.77
N PRO A 71 24.24 -16.97 -0.60
CA PRO A 71 24.51 -15.55 -0.39
C PRO A 71 23.96 -14.62 -1.48
N ASP A 72 24.00 -15.04 -2.75
CA ASP A 72 23.49 -14.21 -3.85
C ASP A 72 21.96 -14.05 -3.75
N ILE A 73 21.26 -15.14 -3.40
CA ILE A 73 19.82 -15.13 -3.14
C ILE A 73 19.50 -14.19 -1.96
N LEU A 74 20.28 -14.26 -0.88
CA LEU A 74 20.12 -13.40 0.30
C LEU A 74 20.33 -11.92 -0.04
N PHE A 75 21.32 -11.59 -0.87
CA PHE A 75 21.52 -10.21 -1.32
C PHE A 75 20.35 -9.70 -2.17
N GLN A 76 19.81 -10.53 -3.07
CA GLN A 76 18.63 -10.14 -3.86
C GLN A 76 17.38 -10.01 -2.97
N ALA A 77 17.18 -10.90 -2.01
CA ALA A 77 16.08 -10.80 -1.04
C ALA A 77 16.19 -9.51 -0.20
N SER A 78 17.39 -9.14 0.24
CA SER A 78 17.62 -7.86 0.93
C SER A 78 17.28 -6.66 0.03
N ALA A 79 17.60 -6.73 -1.26
CA ALA A 79 17.27 -5.68 -2.22
C ALA A 79 15.75 -5.53 -2.42
N VAL A 80 14.98 -6.63 -2.40
CA VAL A 80 13.50 -6.60 -2.41
C VAL A 80 12.96 -5.88 -1.17
N GLY A 81 13.49 -6.20 0.02
CA GLY A 81 13.10 -5.53 1.26
C GLY A 81 13.28 -4.00 1.17
N LYS A 82 14.44 -3.54 0.69
CA LYS A 82 14.71 -2.11 0.48
C LYS A 82 13.78 -1.45 -0.56
N ALA A 83 13.41 -2.19 -1.61
CA ALA A 83 12.48 -1.69 -2.62
C ALA A 83 11.06 -1.53 -2.04
N LEU A 84 10.63 -2.48 -1.20
CA LEU A 84 9.37 -2.38 -0.45
C LEU A 84 9.39 -1.21 0.54
N ASP A 85 10.48 -1.02 1.28
CA ASP A 85 10.63 0.14 2.18
C ASP A 85 10.51 1.47 1.42
N SER A 86 11.09 1.55 0.22
CA SER A 86 10.98 2.72 -0.64
C SER A 86 9.54 2.96 -1.09
N PHE A 87 8.80 1.91 -1.46
CA PHE A 87 7.38 2.01 -1.77
C PHE A 87 6.55 2.47 -0.56
N CYS A 88 6.77 1.88 0.63
CA CYS A 88 6.05 2.25 1.85
C CYS A 88 6.27 3.73 2.20
N LYS A 89 7.50 4.23 2.08
CA LYS A 89 7.83 5.66 2.31
C LYS A 89 7.09 6.58 1.35
N GLU A 90 7.03 6.23 0.06
CA GLU A 90 6.29 7.01 -0.93
C GLU A 90 4.80 7.05 -0.61
N LEU A 91 4.20 5.88 -0.35
CA LEU A 91 2.79 5.77 -0.03
C LEU A 91 2.42 6.54 1.25
N LEU A 92 3.28 6.46 2.28
CA LEU A 92 3.12 7.22 3.53
C LEU A 92 3.20 8.72 3.28
N ALA A 93 4.18 9.18 2.50
CA ALA A 93 4.32 10.60 2.17
C ALA A 93 3.08 11.14 1.43
N GLN A 94 2.53 10.36 0.49
CA GLN A 94 1.27 10.71 -0.17
C GLN A 94 0.10 10.76 0.81
N HIS A 95 -0.03 9.79 1.72
CA HIS A 95 -1.09 9.77 2.74
C HIS A 95 -1.04 11.00 3.65
N ILE A 96 0.16 11.42 4.09
CA ILE A 96 0.33 12.62 4.90
C ILE A 96 -0.09 13.87 4.11
N ARG A 97 0.40 14.05 2.89
CA ARG A 97 0.14 15.27 2.08
C ARG A 97 -1.29 15.42 1.61
N THR A 98 -2.08 14.34 1.60
CA THR A 98 -3.46 14.33 1.11
C THR A 98 -4.41 14.05 2.26
N CYS A 99 -4.66 12.79 2.59
CA CYS A 99 -5.66 12.38 3.58
C CYS A 99 -5.52 13.09 4.93
N VAL A 100 -4.30 13.20 5.47
CA VAL A 100 -4.08 13.84 6.78
C VAL A 100 -4.25 15.35 6.68
N VAL A 101 -3.64 16.00 5.68
CA VAL A 101 -3.79 17.46 5.47
C VAL A 101 -5.26 17.84 5.22
N ASP A 102 -5.96 17.13 4.35
CA ASP A 102 -7.38 17.38 4.03
C ASP A 102 -8.28 17.23 5.26
N ASP A 103 -7.99 16.27 6.13
CA ASP A 103 -8.72 16.09 7.39
C ASP A 103 -8.40 17.23 8.38
N LEU A 104 -7.12 17.62 8.51
CA LEU A 104 -6.70 18.73 9.38
C LEU A 104 -7.30 20.07 8.95
N GLU A 105 -7.32 20.37 7.64
CA GLU A 105 -7.94 21.59 7.10
C GLU A 105 -9.45 21.63 7.36
N ALA A 106 -10.09 20.47 7.45
CA ALA A 106 -11.49 20.34 7.78
C ALA A 106 -11.76 20.18 9.29
N GLY A 107 -10.75 20.38 10.15
CA GLY A 107 -10.88 20.30 11.60
C GLY A 107 -11.05 18.87 12.16
N ARG A 108 -10.74 17.85 11.37
CA ARG A 108 -10.76 16.43 11.75
C ARG A 108 -9.34 15.99 12.11
N TYR A 109 -9.14 15.58 13.36
CA TYR A 109 -7.81 15.21 13.88
C TYR A 109 -7.61 13.69 14.01
N GLU A 110 -8.63 12.90 13.71
CA GLU A 110 -8.63 11.44 13.88
C GLU A 110 -7.63 10.74 12.94
N SER A 111 -7.35 11.33 11.78
CA SER A 111 -6.33 10.87 10.84
C SER A 111 -4.91 10.96 11.40
N VAL A 112 -4.67 11.80 12.40
CA VAL A 112 -3.38 11.90 13.10
C VAL A 112 -3.15 10.67 13.99
N ASP A 113 -4.17 10.23 14.72
CA ASP A 113 -4.09 9.02 15.54
C ASP A 113 -3.91 7.78 14.67
N GLU A 114 -4.58 7.73 13.52
CA GLU A 114 -4.35 6.71 12.49
C GLU A 114 -2.90 6.72 12.02
N LEU A 115 -2.39 7.89 11.63
CA LEU A 115 -1.01 8.06 11.16
C LEU A 115 0.02 7.57 12.20
N VAL A 116 -0.17 7.91 13.47
CA VAL A 116 0.72 7.46 14.56
C VAL A 116 0.73 5.93 14.65
N ARG A 117 -0.43 5.27 14.57
CA ARG A 117 -0.52 3.80 14.58
C ARG A 117 0.16 3.17 13.36
N VAL A 118 0.00 3.76 12.17
CA VAL A 118 0.65 3.30 10.94
C VAL A 118 2.17 3.41 11.08
N ILE A 119 2.69 4.56 11.51
CA ILE A 119 4.14 4.79 11.67
C ILE A 119 4.72 3.81 12.70
N GLN A 120 4.08 3.64 13.86
CA GLN A 120 4.51 2.67 14.88
C GLN A 120 4.59 1.24 14.35
N ARG A 121 3.78 0.88 13.36
CA ARG A 121 3.82 -0.45 12.72
C ARG A 121 4.95 -0.57 11.71
N LEU A 122 5.22 0.48 10.93
CA LEU A 122 6.26 0.51 9.90
C LEU A 122 7.68 0.59 10.49
N MET A 123 7.83 1.05 11.73
CA MET A 123 9.12 1.16 12.42
C MET A 123 9.51 -0.07 13.25
N LYS A 124 8.74 -1.16 13.17
CA LYS A 124 9.07 -2.45 13.78
C LYS A 124 9.85 -3.31 12.79
#